data_AF-A0A1G9FNC6-F1
#
_entry.id   AF-A0A1G9FNC6-F1
#
_cell.length_a   1.000
_cell.length_b   1.000
_cell.length_c   1.000
_cell.angle_alpha   90.00
_cell.angle_beta   90.00
_cell.angle_gamma   90.00
#
_symmetry.space_group_name_H-M   'P 1'
#
loop_
_entity.id
_entity.type
_entity.pdbx_description
1 polymer ?
#
loop_
_entity_poly.entity_id
_entity_poly.type
_entity_poly.pdbx_seq_one_letter_code
_entity_poly.pdbx_strand_id
1 'polypeptide(L)'
;MSGKLRDPDLPPGAVVRIDAETGEGIRNDGKRLKPAAKNPWYVLATIAGEQPSGRDQSFGRLLGLFTAYENDLHTRNRRFWNGWACSRMSQEERAELAERMGLPVEELAPWSKEERAKVEAEFADRLGPGIPIPEPATERIDFLDTCFRLPFAFQKCVIPGPSRFAGAHFSAASIFDAAVFLRCSGFESATFHGVAKFDCAAFTNGVSFDKATFSGDASFSGAAFFLNCGFDAAVFSGRAVFWDATFEGQAQFRGTNFGGDAEFWSSVFNGGAWFVGAALDATGRFSGAIFRGPALFDQVTFRGDAEFSDGAFEGPTKFTGARFSGAVPTFYNRRFHQDTDITTDKAFWPPVTEENARDSKRAYTRLRQIMAELHKPDAEAFFGRQELRCDEVLDKGLSKWVSRAYGMLSDYGFSFTRPALALAGMIGFLWPLYGSWLKHGAGQEGAILSGLGLSFANTFPYLGFQRLYFDVDVIRAFPWWLKLLGGFQTVAGGVLLFLLLLGLRNRFRLR
;
A
#
# COMPACT_ATOMS: atom_id res chain seq x y z
N MET A 1 4.19 -1.76 -33.01
CA MET A 1 5.66 -1.89 -33.06
C MET A 1 6.23 -1.05 -31.93
N SER A 2 6.69 -1.63 -30.82
CA SER A 2 7.38 -0.86 -29.79
C SER A 2 8.77 -0.51 -30.33
N GLY A 3 9.06 0.79 -30.50
CA GLY A 3 10.40 1.24 -30.87
C GLY A 3 11.43 0.73 -29.87
N LYS A 4 12.65 0.45 -30.33
CA LYS A 4 13.75 0.06 -29.46
C LYS A 4 14.02 1.21 -28.48
N LEU A 5 13.98 0.91 -27.18
CA LEU A 5 14.35 1.88 -26.14
C LEU A 5 15.80 2.30 -26.33
N ARG A 6 16.09 3.59 -26.07
CA ARG A 6 17.45 4.13 -26.17
C ARG A 6 18.32 3.63 -25.03
N ASP A 7 17.74 3.53 -23.84
CA ASP A 7 18.30 2.95 -22.63
C ASP A 7 17.39 1.77 -22.20
N PRO A 8 17.89 0.53 -22.22
CA PRO A 8 17.12 -0.64 -21.82
C PRO A 8 16.71 -0.64 -20.33
N ASP A 9 17.44 0.08 -19.49
CA ASP A 9 17.24 0.08 -18.03
C ASP A 9 16.22 1.13 -17.58
N LEU A 10 15.83 2.04 -18.47
CA LEU A 10 14.84 3.09 -18.20
C LEU A 10 13.47 2.78 -18.82
N PRO A 11 12.37 3.21 -18.20
CA PRO A 11 11.05 3.04 -18.80
C PRO A 11 10.89 3.89 -20.08
N PRO A 12 9.96 3.54 -20.99
CA PRO A 12 9.72 4.28 -22.24
C PRO A 12 9.49 5.79 -22.05
N GLY A 13 8.84 6.18 -20.94
CA GLY A 13 8.50 7.56 -20.62
C GLY A 13 9.63 8.41 -20.04
N ALA A 14 10.73 7.81 -19.60
CA ALA A 14 11.85 8.54 -19.00
C ALA A 14 12.48 9.51 -20.02
N VAL A 15 12.85 10.72 -19.58
CA VAL A 15 13.62 11.65 -20.41
C VAL A 15 15.09 11.31 -20.31
N VAL A 16 15.70 10.94 -21.44
CA VAL A 16 17.11 10.50 -21.51
C VAL A 16 18.06 11.63 -21.88
N ARG A 17 17.55 12.71 -22.47
CA ARG A 17 18.36 13.87 -22.85
C ARG A 17 17.51 15.13 -22.87
N ILE A 18 18.07 16.24 -22.38
CA ILE A 18 17.54 17.58 -22.58
C ILE A 18 18.64 18.39 -23.26
N ASP A 19 18.31 18.99 -24.39
CA ASP A 19 19.21 19.85 -25.13
C ASP A 19 19.40 21.18 -24.39
N ALA A 20 20.65 21.53 -24.08
CA ALA A 20 20.97 22.67 -23.22
C ALA A 20 20.68 24.03 -23.89
N GLU A 21 20.75 24.10 -25.22
CA GLU A 21 20.56 25.32 -26.00
C GLU A 21 19.09 25.56 -26.34
N THR A 22 18.42 24.52 -26.84
CA THR A 22 17.03 24.61 -27.32
C THR A 22 16.00 24.33 -26.24
N GLY A 23 16.39 23.63 -25.17
CA GLY A 23 15.49 23.13 -24.14
C GLY A 23 14.60 21.96 -24.57
N GLU A 24 14.83 21.38 -25.76
CA GLU A 24 14.10 20.21 -26.24
C GLU A 24 14.47 18.95 -25.45
N GLY A 25 13.46 18.22 -25.00
CA GLY A 25 13.64 16.93 -24.33
C GLY A 25 13.54 15.76 -25.31
N ILE A 26 14.23 14.66 -25.03
CA ILE A 26 14.07 13.39 -25.73
C ILE A 26 13.76 12.31 -24.71
N ARG A 27 12.62 11.63 -24.89
CA ARG A 27 12.20 10.47 -24.12
C ARG A 27 12.92 9.20 -24.57
N ASN A 28 12.92 8.21 -23.71
CA ASN A 28 13.58 6.94 -23.92
C ASN A 28 12.97 6.15 -25.09
N ASP A 29 11.65 6.29 -25.29
CA ASP A 29 10.90 5.83 -26.46
C ASP A 29 11.21 6.61 -27.76
N GLY A 30 12.08 7.63 -27.70
CA GLY A 30 12.48 8.47 -28.83
C GLY A 30 11.56 9.65 -29.10
N LYS A 31 10.47 9.83 -28.34
CA LYS A 31 9.57 10.98 -28.48
C LYS A 31 10.29 12.28 -28.10
N ARG A 32 10.11 13.34 -28.90
CA ARG A 32 10.64 14.68 -28.61
C ARG A 32 9.62 15.48 -27.80
N LEU A 33 10.12 16.20 -26.80
CA LEU A 33 9.36 17.12 -25.96
C LEU A 33 9.64 18.57 -26.39
N LYS A 34 8.58 19.38 -26.41
CA LYS A 34 8.64 20.79 -26.82
C LYS A 34 9.20 21.63 -25.65
N PRO A 35 10.07 22.61 -25.89
CA PRO A 35 10.57 23.47 -24.82
C PRO A 35 9.43 24.37 -24.30
N ALA A 36 9.33 24.51 -22.97
CA ALA A 36 8.30 25.33 -22.34
C ALA A 36 8.30 26.79 -22.83
N ALA A 37 9.47 27.38 -23.06
CA ALA A 37 9.60 28.76 -23.56
C ALA A 37 8.91 29.03 -24.91
N LYS A 38 8.61 27.99 -25.70
CA LYS A 38 7.86 28.10 -26.97
C LYS A 38 6.38 27.75 -26.83
N ASN A 39 5.90 27.46 -25.63
CA ASN A 39 4.51 27.12 -25.37
C ASN A 39 3.72 28.41 -24.99
N PRO A 40 2.66 28.78 -25.76
CA PRO A 40 1.79 29.93 -25.47
C PRO A 40 1.30 30.00 -24.02
N TRP A 41 0.90 28.88 -23.44
CA TRP A 41 0.39 28.80 -22.08
C TRP A 41 1.46 29.06 -21.03
N TYR A 42 2.69 28.60 -21.29
CA TYR A 42 3.82 28.82 -20.39
C TYR A 42 4.28 30.27 -20.44
N VAL A 43 4.34 30.87 -21.62
CA VAL A 43 4.68 32.29 -21.79
C VAL A 43 3.66 33.17 -21.07
N LEU A 44 2.36 32.89 -21.24
CA LEU A 44 1.29 33.58 -20.52
C LEU A 44 1.41 33.41 -18.99
N ALA A 45 1.79 32.23 -18.52
CA ALA A 45 2.02 31.96 -17.10
C ALA A 45 3.27 32.65 -16.53
N THR A 46 4.16 33.17 -17.38
CA THR A 46 5.48 33.70 -16.99
C THR A 46 5.74 35.10 -17.56
N ILE A 47 4.69 35.91 -17.78
CA ILE A 47 4.79 37.27 -18.35
C ILE A 47 5.68 38.21 -17.54
N ALA A 48 5.73 38.08 -16.21
CA ALA A 48 6.62 38.88 -15.38
C ALA A 48 8.08 38.39 -15.40
N GLY A 49 8.34 37.21 -15.99
CA GLY A 49 9.63 36.53 -16.02
C GLY A 49 9.53 35.05 -15.65
N GLU A 50 10.53 34.26 -16.05
CA GLU A 50 10.69 32.85 -15.70
C GLU A 50 11.41 32.70 -14.34
N GLN A 51 11.07 31.67 -13.56
CA GLN A 51 11.77 31.37 -12.30
C GLN A 51 13.24 31.01 -12.55
N PRO A 52 14.18 31.46 -11.71
CA PRO A 52 15.60 31.24 -11.96
C PRO A 52 16.00 29.77 -11.83
N SER A 53 17.05 29.37 -12.54
CA SER A 53 17.62 28.03 -12.41
C SER A 53 18.40 27.93 -11.08
N GLY A 54 17.86 27.21 -10.09
CA GLY A 54 18.55 26.98 -8.81
C GLY A 54 19.81 26.13 -8.97
N ARG A 55 20.97 26.77 -9.08
CA ARG A 55 22.28 26.10 -9.29
C ARG A 55 23.24 26.14 -8.10
N ASP A 56 22.78 26.41 -6.89
CA ASP A 56 23.62 26.29 -5.69
C ASP A 56 22.98 25.42 -4.60
N GLN A 57 23.15 24.11 -4.74
CA GLN A 57 22.66 23.09 -3.80
C GLN A 57 23.60 22.91 -2.59
N SER A 58 24.70 23.65 -2.50
CA SER A 58 25.75 23.45 -1.49
C SER A 58 25.40 24.05 -0.12
N PHE A 59 24.68 25.18 -0.08
CA PHE A 59 24.37 25.91 1.16
C PHE A 59 22.98 25.61 1.76
N GLY A 60 22.04 25.05 0.99
CA GLY A 60 20.66 24.80 1.43
C GLY A 60 20.46 23.57 2.34
N ARG A 61 21.44 22.67 2.45
CA ARG A 61 21.31 21.45 3.27
C ARG A 61 21.39 21.70 4.78
N LEU A 62 21.98 22.81 5.23
CA LEU A 62 22.24 23.02 6.66
C LEU A 62 21.08 23.66 7.45
N LEU A 63 20.08 24.24 6.76
CA LEU A 63 19.02 25.04 7.40
C LEU A 63 17.59 24.78 6.90
N GLY A 64 17.35 23.82 6.00
CA GLY A 64 16.00 23.49 5.53
C GLY A 64 15.31 24.61 4.71
N LEU A 65 16.07 25.59 4.24
CA LEU A 65 15.59 26.66 3.37
C LEU A 65 15.75 26.22 1.91
N PHE A 66 14.64 25.87 1.25
CA PHE A 66 14.60 25.57 -0.18
C PHE A 66 15.15 26.74 -1.02
N THR A 67 16.06 26.43 -1.94
CA THR A 67 16.81 27.41 -2.77
C THR A 67 16.00 27.95 -3.97
N ALA A 68 16.18 29.24 -4.28
CA ALA A 68 15.93 29.94 -5.55
C ALA A 68 14.48 30.06 -6.10
N TYR A 69 13.43 29.84 -5.30
CA TYR A 69 12.07 30.20 -5.71
C TYR A 69 11.77 31.66 -5.35
N GLU A 70 11.45 32.50 -6.33
CA GLU A 70 11.13 33.90 -6.13
C GLU A 70 9.62 34.12 -5.95
N ASN A 71 9.19 34.29 -4.70
CA ASN A 71 7.78 34.50 -4.34
C ASN A 71 7.18 35.78 -4.95
N ASP A 72 7.96 36.86 -5.04
CA ASP A 72 7.49 38.14 -5.58
C ASP A 72 7.31 38.08 -7.11
N LEU A 73 8.20 37.36 -7.79
CA LEU A 73 8.04 37.06 -9.21
C LEU A 73 6.80 36.20 -9.46
N HIS A 74 6.60 35.16 -8.65
CA HIS A 74 5.40 34.33 -8.74
C HIS A 74 4.13 35.13 -8.49
N THR A 75 4.10 36.01 -7.49
CA THR A 75 2.93 36.84 -7.18
C THR A 75 2.55 37.74 -8.37
N ARG A 76 3.52 38.32 -9.07
CA ARG A 76 3.29 39.10 -10.30
C ARG A 76 2.78 38.22 -11.44
N ASN A 77 3.36 37.04 -11.65
CA ASN A 77 2.90 36.08 -12.67
C ASN A 77 1.47 35.59 -12.39
N ARG A 78 1.16 35.26 -11.13
CA ARG A 78 -0.17 34.87 -10.67
C ARG A 78 -1.20 35.96 -10.94
N ARG A 79 -0.86 37.25 -10.71
CA ARG A 79 -1.73 38.38 -11.03
C ARG A 79 -2.11 38.41 -12.52
N PHE A 80 -1.12 38.27 -13.41
CA PHE A 80 -1.40 38.20 -14.85
C PHE A 80 -2.23 36.96 -15.21
N TRP A 81 -1.86 35.79 -14.71
CA TRP A 81 -2.59 34.56 -14.98
C TRP A 81 -4.04 34.59 -14.47
N ASN A 82 -4.27 34.97 -13.21
CA ASN A 82 -5.62 35.01 -12.63
C ASN A 82 -6.48 36.10 -13.28
N GLY A 83 -5.90 37.26 -13.63
CA GLY A 83 -6.63 38.29 -14.38
C GLY A 83 -7.07 37.83 -15.76
N TRP A 84 -6.30 36.95 -16.42
CA TRP A 84 -6.70 36.27 -17.64
C TRP A 84 -7.77 35.21 -17.37
N ALA A 85 -7.47 34.28 -16.45
CA ALA A 85 -8.29 33.11 -16.17
C ALA A 85 -9.71 33.46 -15.72
N CYS A 86 -9.82 34.51 -14.91
CA CYS A 86 -11.08 34.95 -14.33
C CYS A 86 -11.75 36.09 -15.13
N SER A 87 -11.21 36.46 -16.29
CA SER A 87 -11.70 37.62 -17.08
C SER A 87 -13.15 37.52 -17.54
N ARG A 88 -13.69 36.30 -17.64
CA ARG A 88 -15.08 36.01 -18.06
C ARG A 88 -16.03 35.72 -16.91
N MET A 89 -15.52 35.70 -15.66
CA MET A 89 -16.31 35.44 -14.47
C MET A 89 -17.02 36.70 -13.97
N SER A 90 -18.19 36.53 -13.35
CA SER A 90 -18.90 37.63 -12.68
C SER A 90 -18.08 38.18 -11.52
N GLN A 91 -18.49 39.33 -10.98
CA GLN A 91 -17.81 39.91 -9.81
C GLN A 91 -18.06 39.05 -8.56
N GLU A 92 -19.26 38.49 -8.42
CA GLU A 92 -19.63 37.60 -7.33
C GLU A 92 -18.84 36.29 -7.38
N GLU A 93 -18.74 35.64 -8.55
CA GLU A 93 -17.96 34.41 -8.74
C GLU A 93 -16.48 34.63 -8.37
N ARG A 94 -15.91 35.77 -8.76
CA ARG A 94 -14.54 36.14 -8.39
C ARG A 94 -14.37 36.38 -6.89
N ALA A 95 -15.35 37.01 -6.25
CA ALA A 95 -15.30 37.26 -4.81
C ALA A 95 -15.33 35.95 -4.01
N GLU A 96 -16.25 35.03 -4.36
CA GLU A 96 -16.33 33.71 -3.72
C GLU A 96 -15.04 32.90 -3.92
N LEU A 97 -14.50 32.90 -5.15
CA LEU A 97 -13.27 32.17 -5.45
C LEU A 97 -12.06 32.78 -4.72
N ALA A 98 -11.96 34.11 -4.67
CA ALA A 98 -10.90 34.81 -3.95
C ALA A 98 -10.94 34.52 -2.44
N GLU A 99 -12.13 34.52 -1.83
CA GLU A 99 -12.34 34.16 -0.42
C GLU A 99 -11.86 32.73 -0.15
N ARG A 100 -12.29 31.76 -0.98
CA ARG A 100 -11.87 30.36 -0.85
C ARG A 100 -10.36 30.15 -1.00
N MET A 101 -9.70 30.93 -1.84
CA MET A 101 -8.26 30.86 -2.09
C MET A 101 -7.43 31.67 -1.08
N GLY A 102 -8.09 32.45 -0.22
CA GLY A 102 -7.44 33.41 0.67
C GLY A 102 -6.61 34.42 -0.12
N LEU A 103 -7.21 35.02 -1.15
CA LEU A 103 -6.63 36.05 -2.01
C LEU A 103 -7.50 37.32 -2.01
N PRO A 104 -6.90 38.51 -2.23
CA PRO A 104 -7.67 39.71 -2.55
C PRO A 104 -8.44 39.54 -3.86
N VAL A 105 -9.67 40.05 -3.94
CA VAL A 105 -10.52 39.94 -5.14
C VAL A 105 -9.91 40.66 -6.35
N GLU A 106 -9.09 41.68 -6.10
CA GLU A 106 -8.36 42.44 -7.09
C GLU A 106 -7.35 41.57 -7.86
N GLU A 107 -6.79 40.53 -7.24
CA GLU A 107 -5.88 39.62 -7.93
C GLU A 107 -6.59 38.82 -9.04
N LEU A 108 -7.89 38.57 -8.89
CA LEU A 108 -8.73 37.87 -9.86
C LEU A 108 -9.42 38.82 -10.85
N ALA A 109 -9.23 40.14 -10.73
CA ALA A 109 -9.87 41.10 -11.61
C ALA A 109 -9.33 41.00 -13.05
N PRO A 110 -10.16 41.22 -14.09
CA PRO A 110 -9.66 41.36 -15.45
C PRO A 110 -8.53 42.38 -15.53
N TRP A 111 -7.66 42.22 -16.52
CA TRP A 111 -6.53 43.13 -16.70
C TRP A 111 -6.97 44.58 -16.91
N SER A 112 -6.21 45.50 -16.32
CA SER A 112 -6.25 46.91 -16.72
C SER A 112 -5.77 47.07 -18.16
N LYS A 113 -5.98 48.26 -18.75
CA LYS A 113 -5.48 48.56 -20.10
C LYS A 113 -3.94 48.49 -20.16
N GLU A 114 -3.28 48.93 -19.10
CA GLU A 114 -1.82 48.91 -18.96
C GLU A 114 -1.28 47.48 -18.79
N GLU A 115 -1.92 46.67 -17.95
CA GLU A 115 -1.58 45.25 -17.78
C GLU A 115 -1.73 44.50 -19.10
N ARG A 116 -2.83 44.74 -19.83
CA ARG A 116 -3.08 44.12 -21.13
C ARG A 116 -2.00 44.51 -22.16
N ALA A 117 -1.66 45.79 -22.27
CA ALA A 117 -0.63 46.25 -23.20
C ALA A 117 0.74 45.62 -22.87
N LYS A 118 1.06 45.44 -21.58
CA LYS A 118 2.28 44.76 -21.15
C LYS A 118 2.28 43.28 -21.53
N VAL A 119 1.17 42.57 -21.31
CA VAL A 119 1.04 41.16 -21.71
C VAL A 119 1.19 41.02 -23.22
N GLU A 120 0.52 41.86 -24.00
CA GLU A 120 0.60 41.85 -25.48
C GLU A 120 2.03 42.10 -25.99
N ALA A 121 2.76 43.04 -25.40
CA ALA A 121 4.14 43.32 -25.75
C ALA A 121 5.08 42.13 -25.42
N GLU A 122 5.02 41.61 -24.20
CA GLU A 122 5.89 40.50 -23.75
C GLU A 122 5.60 39.20 -24.52
N PHE A 123 4.32 38.93 -24.79
CA PHE A 123 3.92 37.74 -25.54
C PHE A 123 4.40 37.79 -26.98
N ALA A 124 4.31 38.96 -27.63
CA ALA A 124 4.82 39.17 -28.98
C ALA A 124 6.35 39.13 -29.04
N ASP A 125 7.06 39.58 -28.00
CA ASP A 125 8.52 39.49 -27.92
C ASP A 125 9.00 38.03 -27.83
N ARG A 126 8.38 37.21 -26.95
CA ARG A 126 8.81 35.83 -26.70
C ARG A 126 8.37 34.81 -27.76
N LEU A 127 7.20 35.00 -28.38
CA LEU A 127 6.63 34.06 -29.34
C LEU A 127 6.53 34.59 -30.78
N GLY A 128 6.78 35.88 -30.97
CA GLY A 128 6.58 36.58 -32.23
C GLY A 128 5.16 37.15 -32.37
N PRO A 129 4.98 38.22 -33.16
CA PRO A 129 3.73 38.98 -33.25
C PRO A 129 2.56 38.22 -33.94
N GLY A 130 2.83 37.07 -34.56
CA GLY A 130 1.82 36.28 -35.27
C GLY A 130 1.11 35.22 -34.43
N ILE A 131 1.54 35.01 -33.18
CA ILE A 131 0.92 34.04 -32.27
C ILE A 131 -0.04 34.80 -31.34
N PRO A 132 -1.36 34.55 -31.39
CA PRO A 132 -2.31 35.25 -30.54
C PRO A 132 -2.21 34.77 -29.09
N ILE A 133 -2.55 35.65 -28.15
CA ILE A 133 -2.73 35.28 -26.75
C ILE A 133 -3.95 34.33 -26.66
N PRO A 134 -3.84 33.17 -25.99
CA PRO A 134 -4.94 32.23 -25.86
C PRO A 134 -6.18 32.83 -25.17
N GLU A 135 -7.37 32.42 -25.58
CA GLU A 135 -8.61 32.86 -24.96
C GLU A 135 -9.04 31.99 -23.75
N PRO A 136 -9.49 32.59 -22.63
CA PRO A 136 -9.71 31.88 -21.36
C PRO A 136 -10.90 30.93 -21.30
N ALA A 137 -11.90 31.07 -22.18
CA ALA A 137 -13.16 30.32 -22.07
C ALA A 137 -13.36 29.24 -23.14
N THR A 138 -12.58 29.26 -24.21
CA THR A 138 -12.79 28.41 -25.40
C THR A 138 -11.67 27.40 -25.60
N GLU A 139 -10.47 27.70 -25.10
CA GLU A 139 -9.28 26.90 -25.40
C GLU A 139 -8.91 25.97 -24.27
N ARG A 140 -8.53 24.74 -24.64
CA ARG A 140 -7.88 23.79 -23.74
C ARG A 140 -6.48 24.29 -23.43
N ILE A 141 -6.15 24.41 -22.15
CA ILE A 141 -4.80 24.75 -21.69
C ILE A 141 -3.88 23.56 -21.98
N ASP A 142 -2.96 23.70 -22.93
CA ASP A 142 -2.24 22.57 -23.53
C ASP A 142 -0.73 22.63 -23.30
N PHE A 143 -0.28 21.81 -22.37
CA PHE A 143 1.12 21.54 -22.05
C PHE A 143 1.55 20.12 -22.48
N LEU A 144 0.83 19.51 -23.43
CA LEU A 144 1.14 18.18 -23.95
C LEU A 144 2.61 18.08 -24.39
N ASP A 145 3.30 17.09 -23.84
CA ASP A 145 4.70 16.80 -24.17
C ASP A 145 5.63 18.02 -24.01
N THR A 146 5.35 18.90 -23.06
CA THR A 146 6.16 20.10 -22.79
C THR A 146 7.26 19.80 -21.77
N CYS A 147 8.48 20.28 -22.03
CA CYS A 147 9.65 20.15 -21.17
C CYS A 147 9.89 21.47 -20.40
N PHE A 148 9.61 21.45 -19.10
CA PHE A 148 9.83 22.54 -18.15
C PHE A 148 11.20 22.36 -17.48
N ARG A 149 12.20 23.10 -17.97
CA ARG A 149 13.57 23.05 -17.40
C ARG A 149 13.70 23.84 -16.09
N LEU A 150 12.96 24.94 -15.99
CA LEU A 150 12.94 25.85 -14.85
C LEU A 150 11.78 25.48 -13.91
N PRO A 151 11.82 25.93 -12.64
CA PRO A 151 10.68 25.75 -11.74
C PRO A 151 9.40 26.29 -12.37
N PHE A 152 8.32 25.54 -12.25
CA PHE A 152 7.01 25.91 -12.79
C PHE A 152 6.02 26.09 -11.65
N ALA A 153 5.32 27.23 -11.62
CA ALA A 153 4.45 27.56 -10.51
C ALA A 153 3.07 28.03 -10.98
N PHE A 154 2.06 27.34 -10.46
CA PHE A 154 0.65 27.70 -10.45
C PHE A 154 0.09 27.76 -9.03
N GLN A 155 0.95 28.07 -8.05
CA GLN A 155 0.51 28.26 -6.67
C GLN A 155 -0.56 29.36 -6.60
N LYS A 156 -1.74 29.03 -6.05
CA LYS A 156 -2.93 29.90 -6.00
C LYS A 156 -3.38 30.44 -7.37
N CYS A 157 -3.11 29.71 -8.46
CA CYS A 157 -3.64 30.05 -9.78
C CYS A 157 -4.99 29.39 -10.04
N VAL A 158 -5.85 30.06 -10.80
CA VAL A 158 -7.12 29.52 -11.30
C VAL A 158 -6.92 28.94 -12.69
N ILE A 159 -7.31 27.68 -12.90
CA ILE A 159 -7.25 27.00 -14.20
C ILE A 159 -8.71 26.83 -14.69
N PRO A 160 -9.19 27.74 -15.57
CA PRO A 160 -10.63 27.87 -15.85
C PRO A 160 -11.15 26.84 -16.86
N GLY A 161 -10.29 26.38 -17.76
CA GLY A 161 -10.60 25.44 -18.82
C GLY A 161 -10.00 24.05 -18.59
N PRO A 162 -10.36 23.05 -19.43
CA PRO A 162 -9.69 21.76 -19.42
C PRO A 162 -8.18 21.95 -19.61
N SER A 163 -7.36 21.24 -18.83
CA SER A 163 -5.90 21.36 -18.90
C SER A 163 -5.23 20.02 -19.18
N ARG A 164 -4.19 20.05 -20.02
CA ARG A 164 -3.49 18.86 -20.48
C ARG A 164 -1.99 19.01 -20.25
N PHE A 165 -1.48 18.29 -19.26
CA PHE A 165 -0.07 18.08 -18.95
C PHE A 165 0.39 16.66 -19.33
N ALA A 166 -0.42 15.91 -20.06
CA ALA A 166 -0.08 14.55 -20.46
C ALA A 166 1.29 14.51 -21.15
N GLY A 167 2.16 13.60 -20.70
CA GLY A 167 3.53 13.45 -21.22
C GLY A 167 4.47 14.62 -20.93
N ALA A 168 4.06 15.64 -20.17
CA ALA A 168 4.92 16.75 -19.78
C ALA A 168 6.07 16.29 -18.88
N HIS A 169 7.18 17.00 -18.92
CA HIS A 169 8.36 16.73 -18.11
C HIS A 169 8.76 17.97 -17.31
N PHE A 170 8.81 17.85 -15.99
CA PHE A 170 9.25 18.87 -15.06
C PHE A 170 10.63 18.51 -14.53
N SER A 171 11.68 19.16 -15.04
CA SER A 171 13.07 18.91 -14.62
C SER A 171 13.36 19.48 -13.23
N ALA A 172 12.71 20.59 -12.89
CA ALA A 172 12.81 21.29 -11.60
C ALA A 172 11.51 21.15 -10.80
N ALA A 173 11.40 21.89 -9.69
CA ALA A 173 10.20 21.88 -8.86
C ALA A 173 8.96 22.37 -9.62
N SER A 174 7.83 21.69 -9.41
CA SER A 174 6.53 22.09 -9.94
C SER A 174 5.56 22.34 -8.78
N ILE A 175 5.04 23.56 -8.67
CA ILE A 175 4.26 24.02 -7.52
C ILE A 175 2.86 24.39 -7.97
N PHE A 176 1.87 23.60 -7.57
CA PHE A 176 0.44 23.80 -7.81
C PHE A 176 -0.32 24.01 -6.50
N ASP A 177 0.38 24.41 -5.43
CA ASP A 177 -0.21 24.58 -4.10
C ASP A 177 -1.39 25.56 -4.13
N ALA A 178 -2.53 25.16 -3.60
CA ALA A 178 -3.78 25.91 -3.61
C ALA A 178 -4.23 26.35 -5.02
N ALA A 179 -3.77 25.68 -6.08
CA ALA A 179 -4.31 25.87 -7.43
C ALA A 179 -5.75 25.34 -7.51
N VAL A 180 -6.59 26.01 -8.29
CA VAL A 180 -8.00 25.61 -8.48
C VAL A 180 -8.22 25.21 -9.94
N PHE A 181 -8.46 23.93 -10.17
CA PHE A 181 -8.79 23.38 -11.48
C PHE A 181 -10.31 23.28 -11.63
N LEU A 182 -10.90 24.16 -12.46
CA LEU A 182 -12.35 24.26 -12.62
C LEU A 182 -12.95 23.24 -13.59
N ARG A 183 -12.11 22.53 -14.35
CA ARG A 183 -12.47 21.55 -15.38
C ARG A 183 -11.49 20.37 -15.33
N CYS A 184 -11.73 19.36 -16.17
CA CYS A 184 -10.88 18.16 -16.19
C CYS A 184 -9.41 18.51 -16.43
N SER A 185 -8.52 17.85 -15.71
CA SER A 185 -7.07 18.03 -15.84
C SER A 185 -6.37 16.68 -16.02
N GLY A 186 -5.47 16.59 -16.99
CA GLY A 186 -4.76 15.35 -17.31
C GLY A 186 -3.26 15.51 -17.19
N PHE A 187 -2.64 14.72 -16.32
CA PHE A 187 -1.19 14.57 -16.10
C PHE A 187 -0.72 13.17 -16.50
N GLU A 188 -1.42 12.51 -17.41
CA GLU A 188 -1.16 11.13 -17.78
C GLU A 188 0.25 10.98 -18.35
N SER A 189 1.03 10.04 -17.79
CA SER A 189 2.44 9.85 -18.17
C SER A 189 3.32 11.10 -18.04
N ALA A 190 2.92 12.09 -17.24
CA ALA A 190 3.78 13.22 -16.89
C ALA A 190 4.93 12.74 -16.00
N THR A 191 6.10 13.39 -16.10
CA THR A 191 7.28 13.06 -15.31
C THR A 191 7.69 14.27 -14.49
N PHE A 192 7.73 14.11 -13.17
CA PHE A 192 8.19 15.10 -12.20
C PHE A 192 9.53 14.66 -11.64
N HIS A 193 10.62 15.23 -12.15
CA HIS A 193 11.97 14.92 -11.67
C HIS A 193 12.27 15.68 -10.36
N GLY A 194 11.85 16.94 -10.28
CA GLY A 194 11.89 17.72 -9.05
C GLY A 194 10.74 17.39 -8.09
N VAL A 195 10.68 18.12 -6.98
CA VAL A 195 9.55 18.07 -6.04
C VAL A 195 8.27 18.52 -6.76
N ALA A 196 7.19 17.76 -6.60
CA ALA A 196 5.87 18.11 -7.13
C ALA A 196 4.92 18.41 -5.97
N LYS A 197 4.45 19.66 -5.88
CA LYS A 197 3.53 20.06 -4.82
C LYS A 197 2.16 20.42 -5.39
N PHE A 198 1.13 19.88 -4.77
CA PHE A 198 -0.29 20.09 -5.04
C PHE A 198 -1.02 20.31 -3.71
N ASP A 199 -0.33 20.87 -2.71
CA ASP A 199 -0.86 21.01 -1.36
C ASP A 199 -2.05 21.98 -1.38
N CYS A 200 -3.18 21.59 -0.78
CA CYS A 200 -4.44 22.33 -0.80
C CYS A 200 -4.99 22.62 -2.22
N ALA A 201 -4.50 21.94 -3.27
CA ALA A 201 -5.04 22.08 -4.60
C ALA A 201 -6.48 21.55 -4.66
N ALA A 202 -7.35 22.25 -5.41
CA ALA A 202 -8.75 21.88 -5.57
C ALA A 202 -9.03 21.45 -7.01
N PHE A 203 -9.40 20.19 -7.20
CA PHE A 203 -9.83 19.63 -8.48
C PHE A 203 -11.35 19.50 -8.47
N THR A 204 -12.06 20.48 -9.04
CA THR A 204 -13.54 20.49 -9.03
C THR A 204 -14.15 19.50 -10.03
N ASN A 205 -13.32 18.95 -10.91
CA ASN A 205 -13.67 17.95 -11.91
C ASN A 205 -12.66 16.80 -11.88
N GLY A 206 -12.84 15.80 -12.75
CA GLY A 206 -11.96 14.64 -12.82
C GLY A 206 -10.51 15.01 -13.13
N VAL A 207 -9.56 14.37 -12.45
CA VAL A 207 -8.13 14.51 -12.69
C VAL A 207 -7.49 13.14 -12.90
N SER A 208 -6.54 13.03 -13.82
CA SER A 208 -5.76 11.80 -14.00
C SER A 208 -4.27 12.08 -13.90
N PHE A 209 -3.58 11.34 -13.04
CA PHE A 209 -2.13 11.18 -12.94
C PHE A 209 -1.73 9.77 -13.37
N ASP A 210 -2.55 9.09 -14.19
CA ASP A 210 -2.31 7.71 -14.56
C ASP A 210 -0.97 7.58 -15.27
N LYS A 211 -0.16 6.61 -14.84
CA LYS A 211 1.21 6.38 -15.33
C LYS A 211 2.17 7.56 -15.14
N ALA A 212 1.80 8.56 -14.35
CA ALA A 212 2.73 9.64 -14.00
C ALA A 212 3.89 9.08 -13.17
N THR A 213 5.06 9.69 -13.32
CA THR A 213 6.28 9.32 -12.57
C THR A 213 6.75 10.50 -11.75
N PHE A 214 6.78 10.35 -10.43
CA PHE A 214 7.32 11.29 -9.48
C PHE A 214 8.66 10.78 -8.97
N SER A 215 9.76 11.31 -9.50
CA SER A 215 11.12 10.91 -9.09
C SER A 215 11.54 11.60 -7.79
N GLY A 216 11.10 12.84 -7.58
CA GLY A 216 11.20 13.55 -6.29
C GLY A 216 9.98 13.32 -5.40
N ASP A 217 9.97 13.98 -4.23
CA ASP A 217 8.82 13.98 -3.33
C ASP A 217 7.59 14.60 -4.02
N ALA A 218 6.43 13.95 -3.88
CA ALA A 218 5.15 14.40 -4.36
C ALA A 218 4.20 14.63 -3.18
N SER A 219 3.64 15.83 -3.08
CA SER A 219 2.74 16.21 -1.99
C SER A 219 1.40 16.69 -2.52
N PHE A 220 0.33 16.15 -1.95
CA PHE A 220 -1.09 16.44 -2.19
C PHE A 220 -1.77 16.71 -0.84
N SER A 221 -1.02 17.25 0.14
CA SER A 221 -1.51 17.44 1.50
C SER A 221 -2.68 18.43 1.49
N GLY A 222 -3.81 18.07 2.07
CA GLY A 222 -5.03 18.89 2.09
C GLY A 222 -5.67 19.08 0.71
N ALA A 223 -5.23 18.36 -0.33
CA ALA A 223 -5.83 18.46 -1.66
C ALA A 223 -7.28 17.94 -1.64
N ALA A 224 -8.14 18.58 -2.42
CA ALA A 224 -9.56 18.23 -2.53
C ALA A 224 -9.89 17.75 -3.95
N PHE A 225 -10.35 16.50 -4.07
CA PHE A 225 -10.77 15.88 -5.32
C PHE A 225 -12.29 15.70 -5.31
N PHE A 226 -13.02 16.61 -5.98
CA PHE A 226 -14.48 16.63 -5.93
C PHE A 226 -15.14 15.55 -6.81
N LEU A 227 -14.43 15.05 -7.83
CA LEU A 227 -14.82 13.93 -8.67
C LEU A 227 -13.71 12.87 -8.67
N ASN A 228 -13.78 11.90 -9.59
CA ASN A 228 -12.80 10.82 -9.69
C ASN A 228 -11.37 11.36 -9.94
N CYS A 229 -10.41 10.84 -9.17
CA CYS A 229 -8.99 11.05 -9.39
C CYS A 229 -8.26 9.72 -9.68
N GLY A 230 -7.44 9.72 -10.71
CA GLY A 230 -6.63 8.55 -11.11
C GLY A 230 -5.15 8.71 -10.78
N PHE A 231 -4.54 7.67 -10.24
CA PHE A 231 -3.10 7.45 -10.08
C PHE A 231 -2.73 6.03 -10.57
N ASP A 232 -3.53 5.45 -11.46
CA ASP A 232 -3.39 4.07 -11.88
C ASP A 232 -2.04 3.89 -12.60
N ALA A 233 -1.28 2.89 -12.16
CA ALA A 233 0.08 2.60 -12.59
C ALA A 233 1.07 3.79 -12.47
N ALA A 234 0.77 4.78 -11.62
CA ALA A 234 1.72 5.83 -11.29
C ALA A 234 2.91 5.28 -10.48
N VAL A 235 4.05 5.98 -10.52
CA VAL A 235 5.27 5.62 -9.81
C VAL A 235 5.72 6.79 -8.95
N PHE A 236 5.80 6.57 -7.64
CA PHE A 236 6.33 7.52 -6.66
C PHE A 236 7.66 7.00 -6.14
N SER A 237 8.78 7.50 -6.68
CA SER A 237 10.12 7.07 -6.24
C SER A 237 10.55 7.80 -4.95
N GLY A 238 10.11 9.04 -4.77
CA GLY A 238 10.19 9.78 -3.51
C GLY A 238 8.98 9.54 -2.61
N ARG A 239 8.83 10.35 -1.55
CA ARG A 239 7.65 10.28 -0.68
C ARG A 239 6.39 10.73 -1.42
N ALA A 240 5.27 10.06 -1.17
CA ALA A 240 3.95 10.41 -1.67
C ALA A 240 3.04 10.80 -0.50
N VAL A 241 2.81 12.10 -0.34
CA VAL A 241 2.08 12.66 0.80
C VAL A 241 0.66 13.03 0.38
N PHE A 242 -0.33 12.50 1.08
CA PHE A 242 -1.77 12.73 0.93
C PHE A 242 -2.42 13.05 2.28
N TRP A 243 -1.69 13.67 3.20
CA TRP A 243 -2.20 14.01 4.52
C TRP A 243 -3.42 14.92 4.42
N ASP A 244 -4.47 14.67 5.20
CA ASP A 244 -5.71 15.46 5.21
C ASP A 244 -6.37 15.64 3.83
N ALA A 245 -5.97 14.86 2.82
CA ALA A 245 -6.55 14.93 1.49
C ALA A 245 -7.99 14.39 1.52
N THR A 246 -8.88 15.04 0.78
CA THR A 246 -10.30 14.64 0.68
C THR A 246 -10.62 14.18 -0.73
N PHE A 247 -11.14 12.96 -0.84
CA PHE A 247 -11.56 12.33 -2.08
C PHE A 247 -13.08 12.14 -2.06
N GLU A 248 -13.81 13.07 -2.68
CA GLU A 248 -15.27 12.99 -2.83
C GLU A 248 -15.67 11.91 -3.84
N GLY A 249 -14.89 11.75 -4.91
CA GLY A 249 -15.09 10.73 -5.93
C GLY A 249 -14.20 9.49 -5.81
N GLN A 250 -14.17 8.75 -6.91
CA GLN A 250 -13.28 7.62 -7.24
C GLN A 250 -11.80 7.90 -6.95
N ALA A 251 -11.15 7.38 -5.90
CA ALA A 251 -9.68 7.47 -5.74
C ALA A 251 -9.00 6.19 -6.22
N GLN A 252 -8.32 6.24 -7.37
CA GLN A 252 -7.79 5.06 -8.04
C GLN A 252 -6.25 5.03 -7.96
N PHE A 253 -5.71 3.97 -7.35
CA PHE A 253 -4.27 3.72 -7.15
C PHE A 253 -3.91 2.30 -7.61
N ARG A 254 -4.53 1.82 -8.70
CA ARG A 254 -4.35 0.43 -9.12
C ARG A 254 -2.98 0.23 -9.73
N GLY A 255 -2.26 -0.78 -9.25
CA GLY A 255 -0.91 -1.07 -9.74
C GLY A 255 0.07 0.10 -9.53
N THR A 256 -0.26 1.07 -8.68
CA THR A 256 0.65 2.17 -8.33
C THR A 256 1.84 1.61 -7.57
N ASN A 257 3.04 2.11 -7.86
CA ASN A 257 4.24 1.77 -7.11
C ASN A 257 4.66 2.96 -6.23
N PHE A 258 4.66 2.76 -4.92
CA PHE A 258 5.21 3.68 -3.94
C PHE A 258 6.59 3.17 -3.50
N GLY A 259 7.64 3.66 -4.17
CA GLY A 259 9.04 3.40 -3.87
C GLY A 259 9.50 4.05 -2.57
N GLY A 260 9.01 5.27 -2.28
CA GLY A 260 9.15 5.95 -0.99
C GLY A 260 7.93 5.78 -0.09
N ASP A 261 7.93 6.45 1.06
CA ASP A 261 6.80 6.40 2.01
C ASP A 261 5.51 6.90 1.34
N ALA A 262 4.42 6.16 1.53
CA ALA A 262 3.09 6.53 1.07
C ALA A 262 2.23 6.91 2.26
N GLU A 263 1.86 8.18 2.36
CA GLU A 263 1.31 8.72 3.60
C GLU A 263 -0.07 9.33 3.37
N PHE A 264 -1.09 8.65 3.87
CA PHE A 264 -2.52 9.00 3.79
C PHE A 264 -3.08 9.42 5.16
N TRP A 265 -2.24 9.95 6.05
CA TRP A 265 -2.64 10.29 7.41
C TRP A 265 -3.85 11.25 7.42
N SER A 266 -4.90 10.90 8.16
CA SER A 266 -6.12 11.71 8.33
C SER A 266 -6.85 12.06 7.02
N SER A 267 -6.52 11.38 5.93
CA SER A 267 -7.22 11.52 4.66
C SER A 267 -8.65 10.95 4.74
N VAL A 268 -9.55 11.51 3.95
CA VAL A 268 -10.96 11.12 3.90
C VAL A 268 -11.31 10.66 2.50
N PHE A 269 -11.71 9.39 2.37
CA PHE A 269 -12.22 8.81 1.14
C PHE A 269 -13.75 8.70 1.24
N ASN A 270 -14.46 9.73 0.77
CA ASN A 270 -15.92 9.71 0.69
C ASN A 270 -16.38 8.79 -0.45
N GLY A 271 -15.67 8.82 -1.58
CA GLY A 271 -15.80 7.82 -2.64
C GLY A 271 -15.03 6.52 -2.35
N GLY A 272 -14.98 5.63 -3.34
CA GLY A 272 -14.21 4.39 -3.24
C GLY A 272 -12.69 4.61 -3.36
N ALA A 273 -11.89 3.88 -2.58
CA ALA A 273 -10.43 3.91 -2.64
C ALA A 273 -9.89 2.58 -3.17
N TRP A 274 -9.21 2.60 -4.31
CA TRP A 274 -8.85 1.39 -5.06
C TRP A 274 -7.34 1.25 -5.20
N PHE A 275 -6.72 0.55 -4.25
CA PHE A 275 -5.28 0.24 -4.24
C PHE A 275 -4.96 -1.10 -4.93
N VAL A 276 -5.87 -1.67 -5.72
CA VAL A 276 -5.76 -3.04 -6.22
C VAL A 276 -4.43 -3.27 -6.95
N GLY A 277 -3.64 -4.24 -6.48
CA GLY A 277 -2.34 -4.57 -7.05
C GLY A 277 -1.23 -3.53 -6.82
N ALA A 278 -1.45 -2.52 -5.98
CA ALA A 278 -0.42 -1.54 -5.64
C ALA A 278 0.75 -2.18 -4.89
N ALA A 279 1.93 -1.57 -5.00
CA ALA A 279 3.12 -1.94 -4.27
C ALA A 279 3.57 -0.78 -3.40
N LEU A 280 3.85 -1.05 -2.12
CA LEU A 280 4.43 -0.10 -1.17
C LEU A 280 5.77 -0.66 -0.72
N ASP A 281 6.85 -0.13 -1.29
CA ASP A 281 8.21 -0.60 -1.06
C ASP A 281 8.77 -0.11 0.28
N ALA A 282 8.36 1.10 0.69
CA ALA A 282 8.61 1.67 2.00
C ALA A 282 7.34 1.64 2.87
N THR A 283 7.22 2.53 3.87
CA THR A 283 6.10 2.50 4.81
C THR A 283 4.81 3.04 4.17
N GLY A 284 3.72 2.30 4.30
CA GLY A 284 2.36 2.75 3.98
C GLY A 284 1.62 3.21 5.23
N ARG A 285 1.45 4.52 5.41
CA ARG A 285 0.75 5.12 6.56
C ARG A 285 -0.67 5.50 6.20
N PHE A 286 -1.65 4.83 6.78
CA PHE A 286 -3.09 5.12 6.69
C PHE A 286 -3.69 5.39 8.07
N SER A 287 -2.85 5.80 9.02
CA SER A 287 -3.29 6.16 10.37
C SER A 287 -4.27 7.33 10.31
N GLY A 288 -5.32 7.34 11.13
CA GLY A 288 -6.35 8.39 11.09
C GLY A 288 -7.24 8.42 9.85
N ALA A 289 -6.91 7.68 8.78
CA ALA A 289 -7.65 7.74 7.53
C ALA A 289 -9.07 7.16 7.66
N ILE A 290 -10.04 7.83 7.04
CA ILE A 290 -11.46 7.46 7.08
C ILE A 290 -11.88 7.05 5.67
N PHE A 291 -12.29 5.79 5.52
CA PHE A 291 -12.80 5.24 4.26
C PHE A 291 -14.31 5.08 4.38
N ARG A 292 -15.07 6.07 3.88
CA ARG A 292 -16.54 6.02 3.87
C ARG A 292 -17.08 5.18 2.72
N GLY A 293 -16.46 5.30 1.54
CA GLY A 293 -16.72 4.41 0.42
C GLY A 293 -15.99 3.07 0.51
N PRO A 294 -16.19 2.17 -0.47
CA PRO A 294 -15.49 0.89 -0.51
C PRO A 294 -13.96 1.04 -0.61
N ALA A 295 -13.22 0.28 0.20
CA ALA A 295 -11.75 0.30 0.21
C ALA A 295 -11.18 -1.04 -0.27
N LEU A 296 -10.53 -1.05 -1.43
CA LEU A 296 -10.00 -2.27 -2.05
C LEU A 296 -8.47 -2.27 -1.99
N PHE A 297 -7.92 -3.11 -1.12
CA PHE A 297 -6.50 -3.43 -1.00
C PHE A 297 -6.19 -4.84 -1.53
N ASP A 298 -7.02 -5.35 -2.44
CA ASP A 298 -6.82 -6.68 -3.02
C ASP A 298 -5.49 -6.74 -3.79
N GLN A 299 -4.72 -7.80 -3.58
CA GLN A 299 -3.39 -8.02 -4.20
C GLN A 299 -2.36 -6.91 -3.95
N VAL A 300 -2.57 -6.04 -2.94
CA VAL A 300 -1.57 -5.06 -2.54
C VAL A 300 -0.37 -5.77 -1.93
N THR A 301 0.84 -5.31 -2.25
CA THR A 301 2.07 -5.78 -1.59
C THR A 301 2.67 -4.67 -0.74
N PHE A 302 2.63 -4.83 0.58
CA PHE A 302 3.36 -4.02 1.55
C PHE A 302 4.72 -4.69 1.82
N ARG A 303 5.79 -4.13 1.25
CA ARG A 303 7.17 -4.57 1.53
C ARG A 303 7.71 -3.88 2.79
N GLY A 304 7.39 -2.60 2.98
CA GLY A 304 7.57 -1.91 4.25
C GLY A 304 6.39 -2.12 5.21
N ASP A 305 6.37 -1.33 6.28
CA ASP A 305 5.34 -1.40 7.32
C ASP A 305 4.00 -0.84 6.83
N ALA A 306 2.91 -1.41 7.32
CA ALA A 306 1.55 -1.01 6.98
C ALA A 306 0.80 -0.56 8.24
N GLU A 307 0.57 0.74 8.35
CA GLU A 307 -0.06 1.34 9.53
C GLU A 307 -1.48 1.78 9.20
N PHE A 308 -2.47 1.25 9.91
CA PHE A 308 -3.89 1.55 9.68
C PHE A 308 -4.59 2.03 10.96
N SER A 309 -3.86 2.45 12.00
CA SER A 309 -4.45 2.76 13.32
C SER A 309 -5.30 4.04 13.34
N ASP A 310 -6.12 4.23 14.37
CA ASP A 310 -6.83 5.49 14.69
C ASP A 310 -7.81 6.04 13.62
N GLY A 311 -8.16 5.22 12.63
CA GLY A 311 -9.08 5.56 11.55
C GLY A 311 -10.37 4.73 11.54
N ALA A 312 -11.08 4.76 10.41
CA ALA A 312 -12.27 3.95 10.21
C ALA A 312 -12.35 3.37 8.80
N PHE A 313 -12.77 2.13 8.69
CA PHE A 313 -13.37 1.59 7.48
C PHE A 313 -14.88 1.61 7.69
N GLU A 314 -15.56 2.63 7.18
CA GLU A 314 -17.03 2.75 7.29
C GLU A 314 -17.72 2.07 6.09
N GLY A 315 -17.02 1.90 4.97
CA GLY A 315 -17.48 1.10 3.82
C GLY A 315 -16.87 -0.31 3.75
N PRO A 316 -17.40 -1.19 2.87
CA PRO A 316 -16.86 -2.53 2.63
C PRO A 316 -15.37 -2.49 2.27
N THR A 317 -14.57 -3.36 2.90
CA THR A 317 -13.11 -3.33 2.79
C THR A 317 -12.56 -4.70 2.45
N LYS A 318 -11.60 -4.78 1.52
CA LYS A 318 -11.03 -6.07 1.10
C LYS A 318 -9.51 -6.03 1.09
N PHE A 319 -8.90 -7.04 1.70
CA PHE A 319 -7.47 -7.34 1.66
C PHE A 319 -7.23 -8.73 1.07
N THR A 320 -8.01 -9.14 0.06
CA THR A 320 -7.89 -10.47 -0.54
C THR A 320 -6.59 -10.54 -1.33
N GLY A 321 -5.71 -11.48 -1.00
CA GLY A 321 -4.40 -11.54 -1.65
C GLY A 321 -3.43 -10.44 -1.26
N ALA A 322 -3.76 -9.57 -0.29
CA ALA A 322 -2.82 -8.58 0.21
C ALA A 322 -1.63 -9.28 0.89
N ARG A 323 -0.40 -8.89 0.54
CA ARG A 323 0.86 -9.41 1.08
C ARG A 323 1.51 -8.41 2.02
N PHE A 324 1.87 -8.86 3.21
CA PHE A 324 2.63 -8.12 4.19
C PHE A 324 3.99 -8.81 4.37
N SER A 325 5.07 -8.12 3.97
CA SER A 325 6.43 -8.66 4.02
C SER A 325 7.31 -7.98 5.08
N GLY A 326 7.05 -6.69 5.38
CA GLY A 326 7.76 -5.93 6.41
C GLY A 326 7.34 -6.36 7.80
N ALA A 327 6.20 -5.83 8.26
CA ALA A 327 5.60 -6.16 9.56
C ALA A 327 4.13 -6.55 9.45
N VAL A 328 3.59 -7.08 10.55
CA VAL A 328 2.15 -7.34 10.67
C VAL A 328 1.44 -5.98 10.72
N PRO A 329 0.44 -5.72 9.85
CA PRO A 329 -0.26 -4.45 9.83
C PRO A 329 -0.93 -4.11 11.15
N THR A 330 -0.88 -2.84 11.54
CA THR A 330 -1.46 -2.36 12.81
C THR A 330 -2.84 -1.75 12.58
N PHE A 331 -3.81 -2.11 13.43
CA PHE A 331 -5.19 -1.64 13.36
C PHE A 331 -5.70 -1.19 14.75
N TYR A 332 -4.83 -0.54 15.53
CA TYR A 332 -5.20 -0.07 16.88
C TYR A 332 -6.24 1.04 16.78
N ASN A 333 -7.24 1.03 17.67
CA ASN A 333 -8.35 2.01 17.70
C ASN A 333 -9.11 2.19 16.38
N ARG A 334 -9.00 1.23 15.44
CA ARG A 334 -9.70 1.31 14.16
C ARG A 334 -11.09 0.68 14.23
N ARG A 335 -12.09 1.39 13.68
CA ARG A 335 -13.44 0.86 13.41
C ARG A 335 -13.49 0.15 12.06
N PHE A 336 -14.29 -0.90 11.98
CA PHE A 336 -14.44 -1.75 10.79
C PHE A 336 -15.90 -1.89 10.37
N HIS A 337 -16.14 -1.86 9.07
CA HIS A 337 -17.40 -2.25 8.46
C HIS A 337 -17.57 -3.78 8.51
N GLN A 338 -18.79 -4.26 8.68
CA GLN A 338 -19.11 -5.70 8.77
C GLN A 338 -18.56 -6.51 7.58
N ASP A 339 -18.58 -5.91 6.39
CA ASP A 339 -18.06 -6.49 5.15
C ASP A 339 -16.56 -6.21 4.94
N THR A 340 -15.76 -6.37 6.01
CA THR A 340 -14.30 -6.29 5.91
C THR A 340 -13.67 -7.68 5.83
N ASP A 341 -13.03 -8.00 4.71
CA ASP A 341 -12.33 -9.27 4.47
C ASP A 341 -10.81 -9.11 4.56
N ILE A 342 -10.16 -9.97 5.34
CA ILE A 342 -8.69 -10.02 5.47
C ILE A 342 -8.19 -11.40 5.06
N THR A 343 -7.09 -11.44 4.29
CA THR A 343 -6.48 -12.71 3.86
C THR A 343 -6.06 -13.60 5.04
N THR A 344 -6.33 -14.89 4.91
CA THR A 344 -5.94 -15.94 5.88
C THR A 344 -4.92 -16.92 5.30
N ASP A 345 -4.30 -16.57 4.16
CA ASP A 345 -3.18 -17.34 3.62
C ASP A 345 -1.90 -16.98 4.38
N LYS A 346 -1.31 -17.97 5.07
CA LYS A 346 -0.08 -17.81 5.83
C LYS A 346 1.08 -17.27 4.98
N ALA A 347 1.14 -17.59 3.69
CA ALA A 347 2.21 -17.14 2.80
C ALA A 347 2.22 -15.62 2.57
N PHE A 348 1.16 -14.92 2.96
CA PHE A 348 1.01 -13.48 2.77
C PHE A 348 1.28 -12.65 4.03
N TRP A 349 1.78 -13.28 5.09
CA TRP A 349 2.14 -12.62 6.35
C TRP A 349 3.64 -12.77 6.62
N PRO A 350 4.25 -11.82 7.35
CA PRO A 350 5.67 -11.89 7.65
C PRO A 350 5.99 -13.09 8.56
N PRO A 351 7.19 -13.67 8.45
CA PRO A 351 7.63 -14.70 9.38
C PRO A 351 7.78 -14.13 10.79
N VAL A 352 7.38 -14.92 11.79
CA VAL A 352 7.54 -14.56 13.20
C VAL A 352 8.97 -14.91 13.64
N THR A 353 9.70 -13.93 14.16
CA THR A 353 11.09 -14.03 14.64
C THR A 353 11.18 -13.54 16.09
N GLU A 354 12.28 -13.82 16.79
CA GLU A 354 12.48 -13.32 18.16
C GLU A 354 12.48 -11.80 18.25
N GLU A 355 12.90 -11.13 17.17
CA GLU A 355 12.91 -9.67 17.06
C GLU A 355 11.50 -9.09 16.95
N ASN A 356 10.65 -9.64 16.08
CA ASN A 356 9.34 -9.06 15.79
C ASN A 356 8.19 -9.70 16.59
N ALA A 357 8.42 -10.79 17.33
CA ALA A 357 7.35 -11.57 17.94
C ALA A 357 6.50 -10.76 18.93
N ARG A 358 7.11 -9.83 19.67
CA ARG A 358 6.37 -9.02 20.66
C ARG A 358 5.35 -8.10 19.98
N ASP A 359 5.76 -7.39 18.94
CA ASP A 359 4.90 -6.43 18.24
C ASP A 359 3.91 -7.14 17.33
N SER A 360 4.37 -8.19 16.64
CA SER A 360 3.53 -9.08 15.84
C SER A 360 2.43 -9.71 16.67
N LYS A 361 2.73 -10.14 17.91
CA LYS A 361 1.72 -10.69 18.83
C LYS A 361 0.60 -9.68 19.06
N ARG A 362 0.94 -8.43 19.42
CA ARG A 362 -0.06 -7.39 19.69
C ARG A 362 -0.93 -7.11 18.46
N ALA A 363 -0.32 -7.03 17.28
CA ALA A 363 -1.04 -6.82 16.03
C ALA A 363 -1.97 -8.01 15.71
N TYR A 364 -1.50 -9.25 15.86
CA TYR A 364 -2.34 -10.45 15.67
C TYR A 364 -3.46 -10.57 16.70
N THR A 365 -3.21 -10.23 17.96
CA THR A 365 -4.27 -10.18 19.00
C THR A 365 -5.36 -9.19 18.58
N ARG A 366 -4.99 -7.99 18.09
CA ARG A 366 -5.98 -7.03 17.61
C ARG A 366 -6.76 -7.55 16.40
N LEU A 367 -6.08 -8.13 15.42
CA LEU A 367 -6.73 -8.76 14.25
C LEU A 367 -7.70 -9.86 14.65
N ARG A 368 -7.33 -10.72 15.61
CA ARG A 368 -8.22 -11.75 16.15
C ARG A 368 -9.47 -11.14 16.78
N GLN A 369 -9.32 -10.10 17.60
CA GLN A 369 -10.45 -9.39 18.20
C GLN A 369 -11.38 -8.79 17.14
N ILE A 370 -10.82 -8.14 16.12
CA ILE A 370 -11.61 -7.58 15.01
C ILE A 370 -12.38 -8.70 14.29
N MET A 371 -11.74 -9.83 13.97
CA MET A 371 -12.45 -10.92 13.29
C MET A 371 -13.57 -11.54 14.14
N ALA A 372 -13.41 -11.55 15.47
CA ALA A 372 -14.47 -11.96 16.39
C ALA A 372 -15.63 -10.95 16.40
N GLU A 373 -15.33 -9.65 16.45
CA GLU A 373 -16.30 -8.55 16.35
C GLU A 373 -17.09 -8.61 15.02
N LEU A 374 -16.44 -8.99 13.92
CA LEU A 374 -17.05 -9.14 12.59
C LEU A 374 -17.74 -10.51 12.36
N HIS A 375 -17.80 -11.38 13.37
CA HIS A 375 -18.36 -12.74 13.26
C HIS A 375 -17.72 -13.60 12.16
N LYS A 376 -16.39 -13.53 12.00
CA LYS A 376 -15.59 -14.30 11.02
C LYS A 376 -14.74 -15.38 11.69
N PRO A 377 -15.33 -16.53 12.09
CA PRO A 377 -14.67 -17.52 12.94
C PRO A 377 -13.43 -18.17 12.30
N ASP A 378 -13.41 -18.36 10.98
CA ASP A 378 -12.25 -18.97 10.31
C ASP A 378 -11.03 -18.03 10.31
N ALA A 379 -11.27 -16.72 10.15
CA ALA A 379 -10.23 -15.70 10.23
C ALA A 379 -9.79 -15.44 11.68
N GLU A 380 -10.72 -15.41 12.63
CA GLU A 380 -10.42 -15.36 14.07
C GLU A 380 -9.48 -16.51 14.47
N ALA A 381 -9.84 -17.74 14.08
CA ALA A 381 -9.04 -18.93 14.31
C ALA A 381 -7.64 -18.81 13.69
N PHE A 382 -7.55 -18.28 12.45
CA PHE A 382 -6.27 -18.05 11.80
C PHE A 382 -5.38 -17.11 12.60
N PHE A 383 -5.87 -15.94 13.00
CA PHE A 383 -5.08 -14.97 13.76
C PHE A 383 -4.72 -15.46 15.16
N GLY A 384 -5.60 -16.23 15.82
CA GLY A 384 -5.28 -16.91 17.07
C GLY A 384 -4.10 -17.88 16.94
N ARG A 385 -3.98 -18.60 15.80
CA ARG A 385 -2.78 -19.41 15.54
C ARG A 385 -1.53 -18.58 15.34
N GLN A 386 -1.62 -17.40 14.74
CA GLN A 386 -0.46 -16.51 14.58
C GLN A 386 -0.01 -15.92 15.93
N GLU A 387 -0.96 -15.57 16.80
CA GLU A 387 -0.69 -15.16 18.19
C GLU A 387 0.07 -16.25 18.95
N LEU A 388 -0.37 -17.51 18.87
CA LEU A 388 0.31 -18.65 19.51
C LEU A 388 1.71 -18.93 18.94
N ARG A 389 1.95 -18.66 17.65
CA ARG A 389 3.30 -18.72 17.07
C ARG A 389 4.23 -17.68 17.65
N CYS A 390 3.71 -16.47 17.91
CA CYS A 390 4.48 -15.44 18.61
C CYS A 390 4.79 -15.87 20.05
N ASP A 391 3.82 -16.46 20.75
CA ASP A 391 4.04 -16.99 22.09
C ASP A 391 5.09 -18.12 22.13
N GLU A 392 5.06 -19.04 21.18
CA GLU A 392 6.08 -20.10 21.07
C GLU A 392 7.50 -19.51 20.96
N VAL A 393 7.67 -18.41 20.22
CA VAL A 393 8.97 -17.75 20.06
C VAL A 393 9.40 -17.04 21.34
N LEU A 394 8.46 -16.39 22.03
CA LEU A 394 8.69 -15.63 23.26
C LEU A 394 8.85 -16.51 24.52
N ASP A 395 8.33 -17.73 24.49
CA ASP A 395 8.37 -18.70 25.56
C ASP A 395 9.81 -19.10 25.94
N LYS A 396 10.01 -19.54 27.19
CA LYS A 396 11.32 -19.95 27.74
C LYS A 396 11.25 -21.28 28.48
N GLY A 397 12.36 -22.02 28.47
CA GLY A 397 12.47 -23.29 29.20
C GLY A 397 11.45 -24.34 28.72
N LEU A 398 10.73 -24.96 29.66
CA LEU A 398 9.77 -26.03 29.38
C LEU A 398 8.58 -25.54 28.55
N SER A 399 8.10 -24.29 28.73
CA SER A 399 6.96 -23.78 27.96
C SER A 399 7.26 -23.72 26.46
N LYS A 400 8.48 -23.33 26.09
CA LYS A 400 8.92 -23.29 24.68
C LYS A 400 8.83 -24.66 24.01
N TRP A 401 9.24 -25.71 24.73
CA TRP A 401 9.15 -27.08 24.23
C TRP A 401 7.71 -27.57 24.09
N VAL A 402 6.85 -27.24 25.06
CA VAL A 402 5.43 -27.59 25.02
C VAL A 402 4.71 -26.86 23.87
N SER A 403 4.92 -25.56 23.71
CA SER A 403 4.34 -24.75 22.64
C SER A 403 4.79 -25.23 21.26
N ARG A 404 6.08 -25.57 21.11
CA ARG A 404 6.62 -26.21 19.89
C ARG A 404 5.96 -27.54 19.57
N ALA A 405 5.84 -28.42 20.57
CA ALA A 405 5.20 -29.71 20.39
C ALA A 405 3.72 -29.53 20.00
N TYR A 406 3.01 -28.60 20.64
CA TYR A 406 1.62 -28.29 20.33
C TYR A 406 1.45 -27.74 18.90
N GLY A 407 2.30 -26.81 18.47
CA GLY A 407 2.35 -26.30 17.11
C GLY A 407 2.68 -27.38 16.06
N MET A 408 3.71 -28.18 16.32
CA MET A 408 4.16 -29.25 15.42
C MET A 408 3.10 -30.35 15.26
N LEU A 409 2.52 -30.83 16.37
CA LEU A 409 1.63 -31.99 16.38
C LEU A 409 0.19 -31.65 16.01
N SER A 410 -0.24 -30.40 16.16
CA SER A 410 -1.66 -30.05 15.99
C SER A 410 -1.95 -28.75 15.25
N ASP A 411 -0.93 -28.00 14.80
CA ASP A 411 -1.08 -26.61 14.32
C ASP A 411 -1.92 -25.78 15.31
N TYR A 412 -1.57 -25.90 16.59
CA TYR A 412 -2.25 -25.30 17.72
C TYR A 412 -3.75 -25.65 17.81
N GLY A 413 -4.06 -26.94 17.60
CA GLY A 413 -5.41 -27.50 17.74
C GLY A 413 -6.30 -27.38 16.52
N PHE A 414 -5.79 -26.95 15.35
CA PHE A 414 -6.58 -26.80 14.12
C PHE A 414 -6.27 -27.85 13.04
N SER A 415 -5.24 -28.66 13.23
CA SER A 415 -4.94 -29.81 12.38
C SER A 415 -5.36 -31.10 13.07
N PHE A 416 -6.28 -31.84 12.43
CA PHE A 416 -6.58 -33.23 12.81
C PHE A 416 -5.70 -34.24 12.06
N THR A 417 -5.08 -33.84 10.94
CA THR A 417 -4.24 -34.71 10.12
C THR A 417 -2.87 -34.94 10.73
N ARG A 418 -2.23 -33.91 11.29
CA ARG A 418 -0.94 -34.02 11.99
C ARG A 418 -0.99 -35.00 13.17
N PRO A 419 -1.97 -34.93 14.10
CA PRO A 419 -2.04 -35.91 15.18
C PRO A 419 -2.44 -37.30 14.69
N ALA A 420 -3.28 -37.42 13.65
CA ALA A 420 -3.61 -38.72 13.03
C ALA A 420 -2.38 -39.41 12.44
N LEU A 421 -1.54 -38.67 11.71
CA LEU A 421 -0.28 -39.17 11.16
C LEU A 421 0.71 -39.52 12.26
N ALA A 422 0.79 -38.71 13.33
CA ALA A 422 1.63 -39.01 14.48
C ALA A 422 1.18 -40.30 15.20
N LEU A 423 -0.13 -40.52 15.35
CA LEU A 423 -0.69 -41.77 15.91
C LEU A 423 -0.32 -42.97 15.02
N ALA A 424 -0.56 -42.87 13.71
CA ALA A 424 -0.24 -43.93 12.77
C ALA A 424 1.27 -44.24 12.75
N GLY A 425 2.11 -43.19 12.74
CA GLY A 425 3.56 -43.31 12.79
C GLY A 425 4.05 -43.94 14.09
N MET A 426 3.49 -43.57 15.24
CA MET A 426 3.80 -44.18 16.54
C MET A 426 3.45 -45.66 16.54
N ILE A 427 2.23 -46.01 16.11
CA ILE A 427 1.79 -47.41 16.04
C ILE A 427 2.70 -48.22 15.13
N GLY A 428 2.98 -47.71 13.93
CA GLY A 428 3.82 -48.38 12.92
C GLY A 428 5.30 -48.49 13.31
N PHE A 429 5.85 -47.51 14.03
CA PHE A 429 7.24 -47.53 14.51
C PHE A 429 7.43 -48.53 15.67
N LEU A 430 6.47 -48.59 16.59
CA LEU A 430 6.54 -49.48 17.75
C LEU A 430 6.11 -50.92 17.44
N TRP A 431 5.32 -51.12 16.39
CA TRP A 431 4.91 -52.43 15.89
C TRP A 431 6.08 -53.43 15.73
N PRO A 432 7.15 -53.15 14.95
CA PRO A 432 8.23 -54.11 14.76
C PRO A 432 9.04 -54.36 16.04
N LEU A 433 9.11 -53.38 16.94
CA LEU A 433 9.81 -53.52 18.22
C LEU A 433 9.08 -54.51 19.14
N TYR A 434 7.76 -54.34 19.28
CA TYR A 434 6.93 -55.29 20.02
C TYR A 434 6.90 -56.66 19.36
N GLY A 435 6.74 -56.72 18.03
CA GLY A 435 6.69 -57.98 17.29
C GLY A 435 8.00 -58.77 17.36
N SER A 436 9.15 -58.07 17.30
CA SER A 436 10.48 -58.69 17.46
C SER A 436 10.65 -59.29 18.86
N TRP A 437 10.26 -58.56 19.91
CA TRP A 437 10.32 -59.08 21.27
C TRP A 437 9.35 -60.25 21.49
N LEU A 438 8.13 -60.19 20.96
CA LEU A 438 7.18 -61.30 21.06
C LEU A 438 7.69 -62.56 20.35
N LYS A 439 8.41 -62.39 19.23
CA LYS A 439 9.01 -63.49 18.47
C LYS A 439 10.21 -64.11 19.19
N HIS A 440 11.16 -63.28 19.63
CA HIS A 440 12.46 -63.75 20.13
C HIS A 440 12.52 -63.88 21.66
N GLY A 441 11.75 -63.08 22.40
CA GLY A 441 11.73 -63.07 23.86
C GLY A 441 10.60 -63.89 24.47
N ALA A 442 9.43 -63.94 23.84
CA ALA A 442 8.25 -64.66 24.36
C ALA A 442 7.90 -65.94 23.59
N GLY A 443 8.56 -66.22 22.45
CA GLY A 443 8.34 -67.43 21.65
C GLY A 443 6.93 -67.54 21.03
N GLN A 444 6.25 -66.43 20.80
CA GLN A 444 4.86 -66.42 20.33
C GLN A 444 4.73 -66.66 18.81
N GLU A 445 3.85 -67.57 18.38
CA GLU A 445 3.50 -67.71 16.97
C GLU A 445 2.68 -66.51 16.47
N GLY A 446 2.89 -66.08 15.22
CA GLY A 446 2.22 -64.87 14.68
C GLY A 446 2.68 -63.54 15.29
N ALA A 447 3.79 -63.54 16.05
CA ALA A 447 4.30 -62.42 16.84
C ALA A 447 4.37 -61.05 16.13
N ILE A 448 4.61 -61.03 14.81
CA ILE A 448 4.64 -59.78 14.04
C ILE A 448 3.24 -59.14 14.05
N LEU A 449 2.19 -59.87 13.70
CA LEU A 449 0.82 -59.33 13.71
C LEU A 449 0.38 -58.98 15.14
N SER A 450 0.73 -59.82 16.11
CA SER A 450 0.48 -59.56 17.54
C SER A 450 1.17 -58.28 18.03
N GLY A 451 2.37 -57.97 17.53
CA GLY A 451 3.06 -56.71 17.82
C GLY A 451 2.30 -55.47 17.35
N LEU A 452 1.57 -55.56 16.23
CA LEU A 452 0.74 -54.45 15.74
C LEU A 452 -0.45 -54.24 16.66
N GLY A 453 -1.14 -55.34 17.02
CA GLY A 453 -2.26 -55.29 17.97
C GLY A 453 -1.84 -54.74 19.33
N LEU A 454 -0.64 -55.09 19.81
CA LEU A 454 -0.12 -54.60 21.08
C LEU A 454 0.23 -53.12 21.02
N SER A 455 0.88 -52.68 19.93
CA SER A 455 1.16 -51.27 19.69
C SER A 455 -0.15 -50.45 19.63
N PHE A 456 -1.14 -50.93 18.88
CA PHE A 456 -2.45 -50.29 18.79
C PHE A 456 -3.15 -50.21 20.16
N ALA A 457 -3.14 -51.32 20.92
CA ALA A 457 -3.75 -51.38 22.24
C ALA A 457 -3.09 -50.43 23.25
N ASN A 458 -1.76 -50.32 23.22
CA ASN A 458 -1.02 -49.37 24.06
C ASN A 458 -1.31 -47.91 23.67
N THR A 459 -1.56 -47.62 22.39
CA THR A 459 -1.94 -46.27 21.94
C THR A 459 -3.37 -45.90 22.35
N PHE A 460 -4.29 -46.87 22.42
CA PHE A 460 -5.71 -46.66 22.76
C PHE A 460 -6.18 -47.52 23.95
N PRO A 461 -5.62 -47.35 25.15
CA PRO A 461 -5.88 -48.23 26.29
C PRO A 461 -7.36 -48.18 26.76
N TYR A 462 -8.03 -47.05 26.56
CA TYR A 462 -9.44 -46.82 26.93
C TYR A 462 -10.44 -47.55 26.02
N LEU A 463 -10.02 -48.09 24.88
CA LEU A 463 -10.87 -48.90 24.00
C LEU A 463 -10.92 -50.38 24.41
N GLY A 464 -10.18 -50.80 25.46
CA GLY A 464 -10.24 -52.14 26.02
C GLY A 464 -9.54 -53.25 25.22
N PHE A 465 -8.93 -52.93 24.08
CA PHE A 465 -8.23 -53.90 23.21
C PHE A 465 -7.14 -54.70 23.93
N GLN A 466 -6.46 -54.10 24.90
CA GLN A 466 -5.38 -54.76 25.62
C GLN A 466 -5.87 -55.99 26.40
N ARG A 467 -7.06 -55.92 27.00
CA ARG A 467 -7.66 -57.03 27.77
C ARG A 467 -8.31 -58.10 26.88
N LEU A 468 -8.64 -57.74 25.65
CA LEU A 468 -9.31 -58.63 24.69
C LEU A 468 -8.34 -59.52 23.92
N TYR A 469 -7.09 -59.07 23.73
CA TYR A 469 -6.15 -59.72 22.81
C TYR A 469 -4.81 -60.13 23.45
N PHE A 470 -4.48 -59.69 24.66
CA PHE A 470 -3.19 -60.00 25.31
C PHE A 470 -3.36 -60.48 26.75
N ASP A 471 -2.69 -61.58 27.09
CA ASP A 471 -2.68 -62.13 28.44
C ASP A 471 -1.80 -61.27 29.38
N VAL A 472 -2.21 -61.16 30.65
CA VAL A 472 -1.54 -60.33 31.66
C VAL A 472 -0.09 -60.79 31.89
N ASP A 473 0.16 -62.09 31.71
CA ASP A 473 1.48 -62.69 31.89
C ASP A 473 2.49 -62.26 30.80
N VAL A 474 2.02 -61.97 29.59
CA VAL A 474 2.87 -61.47 28.49
C VAL A 474 3.41 -60.07 28.81
N ILE A 475 2.58 -59.22 29.40
CA ILE A 475 2.96 -57.84 29.79
C ILE A 475 3.88 -57.87 31.01
N ARG A 476 3.66 -58.80 31.96
CA ARG A 476 4.54 -58.98 33.12
C ARG A 476 5.94 -59.44 32.72
N ALA A 477 6.04 -60.25 31.66
CA ALA A 477 7.32 -60.73 31.12
C ALA A 477 8.15 -59.65 30.39
N PHE A 478 7.60 -58.45 30.13
CA PHE A 478 8.39 -57.40 29.47
C PHE A 478 9.62 -56.97 30.29
N PRO A 479 10.77 -56.79 29.62
CA PRO A 479 11.88 -56.00 30.13
C PRO A 479 11.43 -54.63 30.61
N TRP A 480 12.11 -54.09 31.62
CA TRP A 480 11.79 -52.79 32.20
C TRP A 480 11.70 -51.66 31.15
N TRP A 481 12.57 -51.68 30.14
CA TRP A 481 12.59 -50.67 29.08
C TRP A 481 11.36 -50.75 28.15
N LEU A 482 10.84 -51.97 27.87
CA LEU A 482 9.60 -52.13 27.09
C LEU A 482 8.36 -51.71 27.89
N LYS A 483 8.36 -51.93 29.21
CA LYS A 483 7.31 -51.43 30.10
C LYS A 483 7.29 -49.90 30.13
N LEU A 484 8.46 -49.27 30.25
CA LEU A 484 8.58 -47.81 30.19
C LEU A 484 8.14 -47.27 28.81
N LEU A 485 8.55 -47.92 27.72
CA LEU A 485 8.15 -47.53 26.36
C LEU A 485 6.62 -47.63 26.16
N GLY A 486 5.99 -48.70 26.63
CA GLY A 486 4.53 -48.87 26.58
C GLY A 486 3.79 -47.84 27.43
N GLY A 487 4.33 -47.50 28.61
CA GLY A 487 3.81 -46.42 29.44
C GLY A 487 3.89 -45.05 28.74
N PHE A 488 5.02 -44.74 28.11
CA PHE A 488 5.18 -43.53 27.31
C PHE A 488 4.22 -43.51 26.10
N GLN A 489 4.11 -44.62 25.36
CA GLN A 489 3.17 -44.76 24.24
C GLN A 489 1.73 -44.50 24.67
N THR A 490 1.34 -44.99 25.85
CA THR A 490 0.01 -44.78 26.42
C THR A 490 -0.27 -43.30 26.66
N VAL A 491 0.65 -42.60 27.33
CA VAL A 491 0.50 -41.16 27.60
C VAL A 491 0.48 -40.36 26.30
N ALA A 492 1.44 -40.64 25.40
CA ALA A 492 1.55 -39.93 24.13
C ALA A 492 0.34 -40.20 23.22
N GLY A 493 -0.18 -41.43 23.18
CA GLY A 493 -1.40 -41.81 22.46
C GLY A 493 -2.63 -41.06 22.98
N GLY A 494 -2.79 -40.94 24.31
CA GLY A 494 -3.81 -40.12 24.94
C GLY A 494 -3.76 -38.64 24.52
N VAL A 495 -2.56 -38.04 24.56
CA VAL A 495 -2.37 -36.64 24.14
C VAL A 495 -2.68 -36.46 22.65
N LEU A 496 -2.18 -37.34 21.78
CA LEU A 496 -2.43 -37.24 20.34
C LEU A 496 -3.90 -37.47 19.97
N LEU A 497 -4.58 -38.40 20.64
CA LEU A 497 -6.02 -38.60 20.45
C LEU A 497 -6.80 -37.35 20.89
N PHE A 498 -6.45 -36.75 22.03
CA PHE A 498 -7.04 -35.49 22.46
C PHE A 498 -6.83 -34.38 21.41
N LEU A 499 -5.62 -34.22 20.89
CA LEU A 499 -5.31 -33.23 19.85
C LEU A 499 -6.07 -33.49 18.54
N LEU A 500 -6.24 -34.76 18.16
CA LEU A 500 -7.05 -35.17 17.02
C LEU A 500 -8.51 -34.76 17.20
N LEU A 501 -9.09 -35.08 18.36
CA LEU A 501 -10.47 -34.72 18.70
C LEU A 501 -10.65 -33.20 18.78
N LEU A 502 -9.68 -32.47 19.33
CA LEU A 502 -9.66 -31.01 19.34
C LEU A 502 -9.64 -30.44 17.92
N GLY A 503 -8.81 -30.98 17.03
CA GLY A 503 -8.76 -30.61 15.62
C GLY A 503 -10.06 -30.87 14.89
N LEU A 504 -10.72 -32.01 15.14
CA LEU A 504 -12.04 -32.33 14.59
C LEU A 504 -13.12 -31.38 15.12
N ARG A 505 -13.14 -31.12 16.44
CA ARG A 505 -14.07 -30.18 17.07
C ARG A 505 -13.96 -28.80 16.43
N ASN A 506 -12.74 -28.28 16.29
CA ASN A 506 -12.50 -26.96 15.73
C ASN A 506 -12.85 -26.89 14.23
N ARG A 507 -12.57 -27.95 13.46
CA ARG A 507 -12.90 -28.01 12.03
C ARG A 507 -14.41 -28.11 11.76
N PHE A 508 -15.13 -28.91 12.54
CA PHE A 508 -16.57 -29.13 12.36
C PHE A 508 -17.45 -28.23 13.24
N ARG A 509 -16.84 -27.35 14.04
CA ARG A 509 -17.53 -26.45 14.98
C ARG A 509 -18.51 -27.20 15.89
N LEU A 510 -18.11 -28.39 16.35
CA LEU A 510 -18.89 -29.18 17.29
C LEU A 510 -18.98 -28.41 18.62
N ARG A 511 -20.21 -28.11 19.05
CA ARG A 511 -20.49 -27.42 20.32
C ARG A 511 -20.44 -28.37 21.50
#